data_AF-A0A8E4L0Q2-F1
#
_entry.id   AF-A0A8E4L0Q2-F1
#
_cell.length_a   1.000
_cell.length_b   1.000
_cell.length_c   1.000
_cell.angle_alpha   90.00
_cell.angle_beta   90.00
_cell.angle_gamma   90.00
#
_symmetry.space_group_name_H-M   'P 1'
#
loop_
_entity.id
_entity.type
_entity.pdbx_description
1 polymer ?
#
loop_
_entity_poly.entity_id
_entity_poly.type
_entity_poly.pdbx_seq_one_letter_code
_entity_poly.pdbx_strand_id
1 'polypeptide(L)'
;PSPWPFVAALGGLSSTFGGVLYMHNYGGGGQLLCLGLVTILYVMFTWWRDVIREASFEGQHTAAVQQGLRMGMILFIVSEVMFFFAFFWAFFTSSLSPVFNIGGVWPPAGIEAISPWGLPLLNTIIL
;
A
#
# COMPACT_ATOMS: atom_id res chain seq x y z
N PRO A 1 -2.02 -11.93 -25.96
CA PRO A 1 -0.87 -11.55 -25.12
C PRO A 1 -1.00 -10.12 -24.59
N SER A 2 -0.79 -9.93 -23.29
CA SER A 2 -0.99 -8.64 -22.60
C SER A 2 0.34 -7.90 -22.39
N PRO A 3 0.44 -6.60 -22.75
CA PRO A 3 1.65 -5.80 -22.52
C PRO A 3 1.75 -5.27 -21.09
N TRP A 4 0.66 -5.34 -20.31
CA TRP A 4 0.55 -4.68 -18.99
C TRP A 4 1.62 -5.08 -17.98
N PRO A 5 2.06 -6.35 -17.87
CA PRO A 5 3.13 -6.72 -16.95
C PRO A 5 4.44 -5.96 -17.20
N PHE A 6 4.82 -5.76 -18.46
CA PHE A 6 6.05 -5.06 -18.83
C PHE A 6 5.95 -3.56 -18.54
N VAL A 7 4.83 -2.94 -18.89
CA VAL A 7 4.61 -1.51 -18.63
C VAL A 7 4.53 -1.22 -17.13
N ALA A 8 3.90 -2.11 -16.34
CA ALA A 8 3.90 -2.03 -14.88
C ALA A 8 5.32 -2.10 -14.30
N ALA A 9 6.16 -3.01 -14.81
CA ALA A 9 7.55 -3.13 -14.37
C ALA A 9 8.36 -1.86 -14.65
N LEU A 10 8.18 -1.23 -15.82
CA LEU A 10 8.80 0.07 -16.14
C LEU A 10 8.27 1.20 -15.24
N GLY A 11 6.97 1.21 -14.94
CA GLY A 11 6.37 2.16 -13.99
C GLY A 11 6.95 2.01 -12.59
N GLY A 12 7.09 0.76 -12.11
CA GLY A 12 7.72 0.42 -10.83
C GLY A 12 9.19 0.87 -10.77
N LEU A 13 9.97 0.57 -11.82
CA LEU A 13 11.36 1.00 -11.94
C LEU A 13 11.49 2.53 -11.93
N SER A 14 10.66 3.23 -12.71
CA SER A 14 10.65 4.69 -12.75
C SER A 14 10.29 5.29 -11.39
N SER A 15 9.33 4.68 -10.69
CA SER A 15 8.92 5.13 -9.35
C SER A 15 10.03 4.97 -8.31
N THR A 16 10.74 3.83 -8.31
CA THR A 16 11.82 3.59 -7.34
C THR A 16 13.03 4.48 -7.61
N PHE A 17 13.49 4.60 -8.86
CA PHE A 17 14.58 5.51 -9.22
C PHE A 17 14.20 6.97 -8.99
N GLY A 18 13.02 7.39 -9.42
CA GLY A 18 12.51 8.75 -9.20
C GLY A 18 12.41 9.09 -7.72
N GLY A 19 11.91 8.16 -6.90
CA GLY A 19 11.81 8.32 -5.45
C GLY A 19 13.18 8.52 -4.78
N VAL A 20 14.17 7.69 -5.13
CA VAL A 20 15.53 7.83 -4.60
C VAL A 20 16.14 9.16 -5.02
N LEU A 21 16.03 9.55 -6.30
CA LEU A 21 16.56 10.83 -6.80
C LEU A 21 15.89 12.02 -6.11
N TYR A 22 14.57 11.94 -5.90
CA TYR A 22 13.80 12.98 -5.21
C TYR A 22 14.26 13.14 -3.76
N MET A 23 14.39 12.04 -3.01
CA MET A 23 14.85 12.06 -1.60
C MET A 23 16.28 12.60 -1.43
N HIS A 24 17.12 12.52 -2.47
CA HIS A 24 18.49 13.02 -2.47
C HIS A 24 18.65 14.40 -3.17
N ASN A 25 17.56 15.10 -3.46
CA ASN A 25 17.56 16.42 -4.12
C ASN A 25 18.26 16.46 -5.50
N TYR A 26 18.24 15.37 -6.26
CA TYR A 26 18.69 15.39 -7.65
C TYR A 26 17.61 16.01 -8.57
N GLY A 27 18.07 16.82 -9.54
CA GLY A 27 17.19 17.44 -10.54
C GLY A 27 16.36 16.40 -11.32
N GLY A 28 15.08 16.67 -11.53
CA GLY A 28 14.17 15.80 -12.27
C GLY A 28 13.65 14.56 -11.51
N GLY A 29 14.15 14.27 -10.30
CA GLY A 29 13.71 13.10 -9.52
C GLY A 29 12.21 13.06 -9.23
N GLY A 30 11.65 14.19 -8.80
CA GLY A 30 10.21 14.30 -8.54
C GLY A 30 9.34 14.10 -9.79
N GLN A 31 9.79 14.60 -10.94
CA GLN A 31 9.09 14.42 -12.23
C GLN A 31 9.09 12.94 -12.65
N LEU A 32 10.24 12.26 -12.49
CA LEU A 32 10.37 10.83 -12.77
C LEU A 32 9.50 9.99 -11.84
N LEU A 33 9.47 10.31 -10.54
CA LEU A 33 8.60 9.66 -9.55
C LEU A 33 7.12 9.81 -9.94
N CYS A 34 6.68 11.03 -10.24
CA CYS A 34 5.30 11.28 -10.67
C CYS A 34 4.94 10.52 -11.95
N LEU A 35 5.85 10.49 -12.94
CA LEU A 35 5.65 9.73 -14.17
C LEU A 35 5.54 8.23 -13.89
N GLY A 36 6.37 7.68 -13.00
CA GLY A 36 6.30 6.29 -12.57
C GLY A 36 4.94 5.96 -11.92
N LEU A 37 4.50 6.77 -10.96
CA LEU A 37 3.22 6.58 -10.26
C LEU A 37 2.01 6.68 -11.22
N VAL A 38 1.99 7.68 -12.11
CA VAL A 38 0.95 7.82 -13.13
C VAL A 38 0.94 6.60 -14.07
N THR A 39 2.09 6.09 -14.45
CA THR A 39 2.19 4.88 -15.29
C THR A 39 1.62 3.66 -14.58
N ILE A 40 1.93 3.46 -13.29
CA ILE A 40 1.36 2.37 -12.49
C ILE A 40 -0.17 2.48 -12.41
N LEU A 41 -0.69 3.67 -12.06
CA LEU A 41 -2.14 3.91 -11.97
C LEU A 41 -2.84 3.67 -13.31
N TYR A 42 -2.23 4.12 -14.42
CA TYR A 42 -2.74 3.87 -15.76
C TYR A 42 -2.81 2.37 -16.06
N VAL A 43 -1.74 1.62 -15.77
CA VAL A 43 -1.71 0.17 -15.99
C VAL A 43 -2.73 -0.55 -15.10
N MET A 44 -2.89 -0.16 -13.83
CA MET A 44 -3.92 -0.74 -12.95
C MET A 44 -5.31 -0.57 -13.58
N PHE A 45 -5.63 0.65 -14.04
CA PHE A 45 -6.90 0.92 -14.70
C PHE A 45 -7.11 0.09 -15.98
N THR A 46 -6.15 0.07 -16.90
CA THR A 46 -6.30 -0.63 -18.18
C THR A 46 -6.26 -2.15 -18.02
N TRP A 47 -5.45 -2.66 -17.10
CA TRP A 47 -5.38 -4.09 -16.83
C TRP A 47 -6.67 -4.60 -16.19
N TRP A 48 -7.20 -3.91 -15.18
CA TRP A 48 -8.49 -4.29 -14.58
C TRP A 48 -9.64 -4.19 -15.59
N ARG A 49 -9.65 -3.17 -16.44
CA ARG A 49 -10.60 -3.08 -17.56
C ARG A 49 -10.55 -4.35 -18.43
N ASP A 50 -9.36 -4.84 -18.76
CA ASP A 50 -9.21 -6.02 -19.60
C ASP A 50 -9.63 -7.30 -18.87
N VAL A 51 -9.34 -7.44 -17.58
CA VAL A 51 -9.85 -8.57 -16.75
C VAL A 51 -11.38 -8.55 -16.68
N ILE A 52 -12.00 -7.38 -16.53
CA ILE A 52 -13.47 -7.24 -16.56
C ILE A 52 -14.02 -7.66 -17.92
N ARG A 53 -13.32 -7.33 -19.02
CA ARG A 53 -13.72 -7.73 -20.37
C ARG A 53 -13.68 -9.24 -20.56
N GLU A 54 -12.56 -9.86 -20.17
CA GLU A 54 -12.36 -11.32 -20.21
C GLU A 54 -13.41 -12.06 -19.37
N ALA A 55 -13.77 -11.49 -18.21
CA ALA A 55 -14.78 -12.05 -17.32
C ALA A 55 -16.21 -11.94 -17.87
N SER A 56 -16.65 -10.73 -18.22
CA SER A 56 -18.07 -10.42 -18.48
C SER A 56 -18.49 -10.63 -19.94
N PHE A 57 -17.60 -10.38 -20.89
CA PHE A 57 -17.94 -10.40 -22.32
C PHE A 57 -17.38 -11.63 -23.05
N GLU A 58 -16.26 -12.18 -22.58
CA GLU A 58 -15.64 -13.37 -23.19
C GLU A 58 -15.93 -14.67 -22.42
N GLY A 59 -16.45 -14.58 -21.19
CA GLY A 59 -16.87 -15.73 -20.39
C GLY A 59 -15.72 -16.64 -19.93
N GLN A 60 -14.49 -16.14 -19.84
CA GLN A 60 -13.30 -16.94 -19.54
C GLN A 60 -13.19 -17.36 -18.05
N HIS A 61 -14.05 -16.82 -17.19
CA HIS A 61 -14.04 -17.08 -15.75
C HIS A 61 -14.83 -18.35 -15.38
N THR A 62 -14.27 -19.52 -15.69
CA THR A 62 -14.83 -20.82 -15.26
C THR A 62 -14.84 -20.96 -13.73
N ALA A 63 -15.60 -21.94 -13.20
CA ALA A 63 -15.69 -22.16 -11.75
C ALA A 63 -14.32 -22.35 -11.08
N ALA A 64 -13.40 -23.07 -11.73
CA ALA A 64 -12.04 -23.27 -11.23
C ALA A 64 -11.25 -21.95 -11.17
N VAL A 65 -11.36 -21.10 -12.21
CA VAL A 65 -10.71 -19.78 -12.24
C VAL A 65 -11.26 -18.88 -11.13
N GLN A 66 -12.58 -18.85 -10.93
CA GLN A 66 -13.19 -18.06 -9.87
C GLN A 66 -12.77 -18.52 -8.47
N GLN A 67 -12.58 -19.82 -8.27
CA GLN A 67 -12.05 -20.35 -7.01
C GLN A 67 -10.57 -19.94 -6.83
N GLY A 68 -9.77 -19.98 -7.89
CA GLY A 68 -8.39 -19.50 -7.88
C GLY A 68 -8.29 -18.01 -7.53
N LEU A 69 -9.12 -17.16 -8.14
CA LEU A 69 -9.17 -15.72 -7.83
C LEU A 69 -9.56 -15.44 -6.38
N ARG A 70 -10.53 -16.19 -5.83
CA ARG A 70 -10.91 -16.09 -4.40
C ARG A 70 -9.75 -16.46 -3.48
N MET A 71 -9.06 -17.57 -3.78
CA MET A 71 -7.89 -17.98 -2.99
C MET A 71 -6.76 -16.93 -3.10
N GLY A 72 -6.50 -16.41 -4.30
CA GLY A 72 -5.51 -15.35 -4.52
C GLY A 72 -5.81 -14.09 -3.70
N MET A 73 -7.07 -13.66 -3.66
CA MET A 73 -7.46 -12.49 -2.86
C MET A 73 -7.33 -12.75 -1.36
N ILE A 74 -7.68 -13.94 -0.87
CA ILE A 74 -7.47 -14.32 0.53
C ILE A 74 -5.99 -14.26 0.89
N LEU A 75 -5.12 -14.86 0.06
CA LEU A 75 -3.67 -14.84 0.29
C LEU A 75 -3.10 -13.41 0.27
N PHE A 76 -3.58 -12.55 -0.64
CA PHE A 76 -3.22 -11.15 -0.68
C PHE A 76 -3.63 -10.39 0.60
N ILE A 77 -4.87 -10.58 1.08
CA ILE A 77 -5.33 -9.99 2.35
C ILE A 77 -4.48 -10.48 3.53
N VAL A 78 -4.14 -11.77 3.56
CA VAL A 78 -3.27 -12.33 4.61
C VAL A 78 -1.89 -11.67 4.58
N SER A 79 -1.30 -11.44 3.39
CA SER A 79 -0.03 -10.71 3.31
C SER A 79 -0.14 -9.27 3.81
N GLU A 80 -1.25 -8.56 3.54
CA GLU A 80 -1.49 -7.20 4.04
C GLU A 80 -1.66 -7.19 5.57
N VAL A 81 -2.35 -8.17 6.14
CA VAL A 81 -2.46 -8.32 7.61
C VAL A 81 -1.07 -8.49 8.24
N MET A 82 -0.20 -9.29 7.64
CA MET A 82 1.19 -9.45 8.13
C MET A 82 2.02 -8.17 7.95
N PHE A 83 1.79 -7.40 6.90
CA PHE A 83 2.39 -6.08 6.72
C PHE A 83 1.98 -5.13 7.85
N PHE A 84 0.69 -5.02 8.18
CA PHE A 84 0.23 -4.22 9.33
C PHE A 84 0.73 -4.75 10.67
N PHE A 85 0.82 -6.07 10.83
CA PHE A 85 1.39 -6.70 12.02
C PHE A 85 2.81 -6.21 12.31
N ALA A 86 3.64 -5.98 11.28
CA ALA A 86 4.98 -5.42 11.45
C ALA A 86 4.96 -4.00 12.04
N PHE A 87 4.01 -3.16 11.65
CA PHE A 87 3.84 -1.82 12.25
C PHE A 87 3.36 -1.88 13.69
N PHE A 88 2.40 -2.77 14.01
CA PHE A 88 1.97 -2.99 15.38
C PHE A 88 3.11 -3.50 16.25
N TRP A 89 3.94 -4.41 15.72
CA TRP A 89 5.14 -4.88 16.41
C TRP A 89 6.08 -3.71 16.74
N ALA A 90 6.37 -2.86 15.75
CA ALA A 90 7.24 -1.69 15.95
C ALA A 90 6.68 -0.73 17.00
N PHE A 91 5.36 -0.49 16.99
CA PHE A 91 4.67 0.32 17.98
C PHE A 91 4.80 -0.28 19.39
N PHE A 92 4.40 -1.54 19.59
CA PHE A 92 4.42 -2.19 20.91
C PHE A 92 5.83 -2.29 21.48
N THR A 93 6.82 -2.62 20.63
CA THR A 93 8.23 -2.67 21.06
C THR A 93 8.68 -1.32 21.61
N SER A 94 8.30 -0.23 20.92
CA SER A 94 8.71 1.13 21.30
C SER A 94 7.92 1.68 22.49
N SER A 95 6.64 1.32 22.64
CA SER A 95 5.76 1.87 23.68
C SER A 95 5.80 1.10 25.00
N LEU A 96 6.04 -0.22 24.98
CA LEU A 96 6.07 -1.04 26.19
C LEU A 96 7.36 -0.88 26.99
N SER A 97 8.48 -0.60 26.32
CA SER A 97 9.78 -0.33 26.95
C SER A 97 10.39 0.94 26.36
N PRO A 98 9.84 2.13 26.68
CA PRO A 98 10.30 3.40 26.15
C PRO A 98 11.76 3.65 26.53
N VAL A 99 12.55 4.10 25.55
CA VAL A 99 13.98 4.38 25.76
C VAL A 99 14.18 5.55 26.74
N PHE A 100 15.28 5.53 27.49
CA PHE A 100 15.59 6.59 28.46
C PHE A 100 15.69 7.99 27.82
N ASN A 101 16.11 8.06 26.54
CA ASN A 101 16.21 9.31 25.77
C ASN A 101 14.87 10.07 25.63
N ILE A 102 13.73 9.38 25.77
CA ILE A 102 12.39 10.00 25.74
C ILE A 102 11.77 10.15 27.14
N GLY A 103 12.56 9.95 28.20
CA GLY A 103 12.12 10.05 29.59
C GLY A 103 11.60 8.74 30.20
N GLY A 104 11.68 7.62 29.49
CA GLY A 104 11.25 6.31 30.01
C GLY A 104 9.74 6.19 30.26
N VAL A 105 8.94 7.06 29.65
CA VAL A 105 7.48 7.09 29.77
C VAL A 105 6.83 7.12 28.38
N TRP A 106 5.61 6.59 28.29
CA TRP A 106 4.80 6.65 27.07
C TRP A 106 3.41 7.21 27.39
N PRO A 107 2.92 8.22 26.64
CA PRO A 107 3.58 8.93 25.55
C PRO A 107 4.81 9.74 26.02
N PRO A 108 5.75 10.08 25.12
CA PRO A 108 6.91 10.91 25.44
C PRO A 108 6.50 12.26 26.04
N ALA A 109 7.28 12.75 27.00
CA ALA A 109 7.02 14.04 27.63
C ALA A 109 6.98 15.18 26.58
N GLY A 110 5.96 16.04 26.67
CA GLY A 110 5.75 17.15 25.73
C GLY A 110 4.95 16.80 24.47
N ILE A 111 4.56 15.53 24.28
CA ILE A 111 3.61 15.13 23.24
C ILE A 111 2.23 14.90 23.85
N GLU A 112 1.25 15.69 23.44
CA GLU A 112 -0.15 15.48 23.81
C GLU A 112 -0.79 14.43 22.91
N ALA A 113 -1.26 13.32 23.50
CA ALA A 113 -1.95 12.28 22.76
C ALA A 113 -3.34 12.76 22.31
N ILE A 114 -3.72 12.40 21.09
CA ILE A 114 -5.05 12.67 20.55
C ILE A 114 -6.09 11.92 21.40
N SER A 115 -7.14 12.62 21.83
CA SER A 115 -8.23 11.99 22.59
C SER A 115 -8.93 10.90 21.76
N PRO A 116 -9.08 9.68 22.29
CA PRO A 116 -9.76 8.60 21.57
C PRO A 116 -11.26 8.86 21.39
N TRP A 117 -11.86 9.74 22.19
CA TRP A 117 -13.31 10.01 22.22
C TRP A 117 -13.79 11.05 21.19
N GLY A 118 -12.86 11.73 20.52
CA GLY A 118 -13.19 12.75 19.52
C GLY A 118 -13.37 12.16 18.12
N LEU A 119 -12.59 12.70 17.18
CA LEU A 119 -12.57 12.23 15.79
C LEU A 119 -12.24 10.73 15.65
N PRO A 120 -11.34 10.12 16.43
CA PRO A 120 -11.08 8.68 16.31
C PRO A 120 -12.33 7.81 16.54
N LEU A 121 -13.10 8.08 17.61
CA LEU A 121 -14.34 7.35 17.89
C LEU A 121 -15.36 7.51 16.77
N LEU A 122 -15.54 8.74 16.27
CA LEU A 122 -16.46 9.02 15.17
C LEU A 122 -16.08 8.22 13.92
N ASN A 123 -14.78 8.16 13.59
CA ASN A 123 -14.30 7.35 12.46
C ASN A 123 -14.54 5.85 12.67
N THR A 124 -14.39 5.34 13.90
CA THR A 124 -14.69 3.93 14.22
C THR A 124 -16.17 3.58 14.08
N ILE A 125 -17.08 4.52 14.34
CA ILE A 125 -18.53 4.29 14.19
C ILE A 125 -18.96 4.30 12.71
N ILE A 126 -18.26 5.05 11.86
CA ILE A 126 -18.60 5.17 10.43
C ILE A 126 -18.15 3.95 9.61
N LEU A 127 -17.01 3.35 9.96
CA LEU A 127 -16.46 2.17 9.30
C LEU A 127 -17.21 0.89 9.68
#